data_AF-A0A6L5K385-F1
#
_entry.id   AF-A0A6L5K385-F1
#
_cell.length_a   1.000
_cell.length_b   1.000
_cell.length_c   1.000
_cell.angle_alpha   90.00
_cell.angle_beta   90.00
_cell.angle_gamma   90.00
#
_symmetry.space_group_name_H-M   'P 1'
#
loop_
_entity.id
_entity.type
_entity.pdbx_description
1 polymer ?
#
loop_
_entity_poly.entity_id
_entity_poly.type
_entity_poly.pdbx_seq_one_letter_code
_entity_poly.pdbx_strand_id
1 'polypeptide(L)'
;MEKKFFLRGYNEVANLPVFYDDETYSLEEASLKAKEYLLEKGLLTKIIIYEQDDGEEEKAAKFICRNRYGKLEEIGGYFRR
;
A
#
# COMPACT_ATOMS: atom_id res chain seq x y z
N MET A 1 14.58 12.21 1.77
CA MET A 1 14.06 11.11 0.94
C MET A 1 13.02 11.68 0.00
N GLU A 2 12.95 11.16 -1.22
CA GLU A 2 11.94 11.53 -2.22
C GLU A 2 10.55 11.08 -1.77
N LYS A 3 9.56 11.96 -1.91
CA LYS A 3 8.16 11.67 -1.60
C LYS A 3 7.40 11.47 -2.91
N LYS A 4 7.11 10.21 -3.21
CA LYS A 4 6.45 9.79 -4.45
C LYS A 4 5.59 8.54 -4.28
N PHE A 5 5.41 8.07 -3.05
CA PHE A 5 4.66 6.86 -2.77
C PHE A 5 3.27 7.18 -2.23
N PHE A 6 2.24 6.57 -2.79
CA PHE A 6 0.85 6.75 -2.36
C PHE A 6 0.18 5.39 -2.14
N LEU A 7 -1.03 5.37 -1.59
CA LEU A 7 -1.64 4.16 -1.04
C LEU A 7 -3.00 3.87 -1.67
N ARG A 8 -3.24 2.58 -1.90
CA ARG A 8 -4.55 2.05 -2.27
C ARG A 8 -4.89 0.87 -1.36
N GLY A 9 -6.04 0.95 -0.69
CA GLY A 9 -6.53 -0.11 0.20
C GLY A 9 -7.63 -0.94 -0.43
N TYR A 10 -7.62 -2.23 -0.16
CA TYR A 10 -8.54 -3.21 -0.72
C TYR A 10 -9.13 -4.07 0.41
N ASN A 11 -10.33 -4.59 0.17
CA ASN A 11 -10.96 -5.61 1.02
C ASN A 11 -10.87 -6.98 0.34
N GLU A 12 -11.46 -8.01 0.96
CA GLU A 12 -11.45 -9.39 0.43
C GLU A 12 -12.35 -9.61 -0.79
N VAL A 13 -13.35 -8.75 -0.99
CA VAL A 13 -14.44 -8.99 -1.94
C VAL A 13 -14.23 -8.24 -3.26
N ALA A 14 -13.62 -7.05 -3.19
CA ALA A 14 -13.48 -6.16 -4.33
C ALA A 14 -12.14 -6.38 -5.04
N ASN A 15 -12.21 -6.54 -6.36
CA ASN A 15 -11.05 -6.44 -7.26
C ASN A 15 -10.62 -4.98 -7.51
N LEU A 16 -11.25 -4.01 -6.85
CA LEU A 16 -10.96 -2.59 -6.95
C LEU A 16 -10.60 -2.03 -5.57
N PRO A 17 -9.78 -0.97 -5.50
CA PRO A 17 -9.50 -0.32 -4.23
C PRO A 17 -10.79 0.28 -3.65
N VAL A 18 -10.97 0.08 -2.35
CA VAL A 18 -12.08 0.67 -1.57
C VAL A 18 -11.61 1.84 -0.70
N PHE A 19 -10.29 2.08 -0.69
CA PHE A 19 -9.66 3.19 0.00
C PHE A 19 -8.53 3.76 -0.88
N TYR A 20 -8.46 5.09 -0.91
CA TYR A 20 -7.51 5.86 -1.71
C TYR A 20 -6.89 6.90 -0.81
N ASP A 21 -5.56 6.94 -0.78
CA ASP A 21 -4.80 8.02 -0.17
C ASP A 21 -3.74 8.45 -1.19
N ASP A 22 -4.00 9.60 -1.79
CA ASP A 22 -3.20 10.22 -2.85
C ASP A 22 -2.08 11.11 -2.30
N GLU A 23 -1.90 11.19 -0.97
CA GLU A 23 -0.76 11.90 -0.41
C GLU A 23 0.54 11.14 -0.74
N THR A 24 1.56 11.90 -1.14
CA THR A 24 2.87 11.36 -1.46
C THR A 24 3.77 11.30 -0.24
N TYR A 25 4.29 10.12 0.03
CA TYR A 25 5.17 9.81 1.14
C TYR A 25 6.51 9.29 0.65
N SER A 26 7.51 9.24 1.53
CA SER A 26 8.64 8.31 1.35
C SER A 26 8.17 6.87 1.53
N LEU A 27 8.94 5.89 1.03
CA LEU A 27 8.54 4.48 1.13
C LEU A 27 8.38 4.01 2.60
N GLU A 28 9.20 4.54 3.50
CA GLU A 28 9.13 4.24 4.93
C GLU A 28 7.85 4.81 5.56
N GLU A 29 7.56 6.09 5.32
CA GLU A 29 6.33 6.74 5.77
C GLU A 29 5.08 6.01 5.21
N ALA A 30 5.08 5.67 3.92
CA ALA A 30 4.00 4.91 3.28
C ALA A 30 3.80 3.52 3.94
N SER A 31 4.90 2.85 4.30
CA SER A 31 4.84 1.55 4.98
C SER A 31 4.24 1.67 6.38
N LEU A 32 4.56 2.73 7.12
CA LEU A 32 3.97 2.99 8.43
C LEU A 32 2.47 3.32 8.29
N LYS A 33 2.11 4.22 7.38
CA LYS A 33 0.71 4.61 7.12
C LYS A 33 -0.16 3.42 6.71
N ALA A 34 0.34 2.57 5.82
CA ALA A 34 -0.36 1.36 5.42
C ALA A 34 -0.66 0.43 6.62
N LYS A 35 0.29 0.26 7.55
CA LYS A 35 0.07 -0.54 8.77
C LYS A 35 -0.98 0.09 9.67
N GLU A 36 -0.90 1.40 9.90
CA GLU A 36 -1.90 2.16 10.66
C GLU A 36 -3.30 1.96 10.06
N TYR A 37 -3.45 2.19 8.75
CA TYR A 37 -4.73 2.02 8.08
C TYR A 37 -5.26 0.59 8.11
N LEU A 38 -4.39 -0.41 7.96
CA LEU A 38 -4.81 -1.81 8.10
C LEU A 38 -5.29 -2.13 9.52
N LEU A 39 -4.81 -1.44 10.55
CA LEU A 39 -5.26 -1.64 11.94
C LEU A 39 -6.56 -0.87 12.24
N GLU A 40 -6.67 0.37 11.79
CA GLU A 40 -7.80 1.25 12.06
C GLU A 40 -9.02 0.97 11.18
N LYS A 41 -8.81 0.62 9.91
CA LYS A 41 -9.88 0.40 8.94
C LYS A 41 -10.19 -1.09 8.91
N GLY A 42 -11.09 -1.54 9.78
CA GLY A 42 -11.45 -2.96 9.93
C GLY A 42 -11.98 -3.68 8.67
N LEU A 43 -12.27 -2.95 7.60
CA LEU A 43 -12.69 -3.50 6.30
C LEU A 43 -11.53 -3.74 5.34
N LEU A 44 -10.34 -3.19 5.59
CA LEU A 44 -9.16 -3.36 4.74
C LEU A 44 -8.44 -4.66 5.09
N THR A 45 -8.16 -5.46 4.08
CA THR A 45 -7.40 -6.71 4.22
C THR A 45 -5.98 -6.57 3.67
N LYS A 46 -5.79 -5.63 2.73
CA LYS A 46 -4.50 -5.33 2.13
C LYS A 46 -4.40 -3.88 1.65
N ILE A 47 -3.19 -3.36 1.62
CA ILE A 47 -2.82 -2.07 1.05
C ILE A 47 -1.65 -2.26 0.10
N ILE A 48 -1.75 -1.67 -1.10
CA ILE A 48 -0.65 -1.57 -2.06
C ILE A 48 -0.10 -0.15 -1.99
N ILE A 49 1.22 -0.04 -1.88
CA ILE A 49 1.99 1.19 -2.03
C ILE A 49 2.39 1.29 -3.50
N TYR A 50 2.03 2.39 -4.14
CA TYR A 50 2.38 2.71 -5.51
C TYR A 50 3.41 3.82 -5.55
N GLU A 51 4.28 3.77 -6.54
CA GLU A 51 5.23 4.82 -6.88
C GLU A 51 4.66 5.65 -8.03
N GLN A 52 4.61 6.97 -7.83
CA GLN A 52 4.36 7.94 -8.88
C GLN A 52 5.67 8.14 -9.63
N ASP A 53 5.73 7.65 -10.87
CA ASP A 53 6.83 7.90 -11.80
C ASP A 53 6.42 9.08 -12.70
N ASP A 54 7.35 9.98 -13.02
CA ASP A 54 7.12 11.22 -13.79
C ASP A 54 6.72 10.93 -15.25
N GLY A 55 5.47 10.49 -15.46
CA GLY A 55 4.87 10.26 -16.79
C GLY A 55 4.72 8.81 -17.24
N GLU A 56 4.99 7.82 -16.37
CA GLU A 56 4.67 6.40 -16.64
C GLU A 56 3.45 5.90 -15.85
N GLU A 57 2.99 4.68 -16.16
CA GLU A 57 1.93 4.00 -15.39
C GLU A 57 2.34 3.79 -13.93
N GLU A 58 1.35 3.85 -13.02
CA GLU A 58 1.54 3.63 -11.59
C GLU A 58 2.20 2.27 -11.32
N LYS A 59 3.35 2.25 -10.63
CA LYS A 59 4.07 1.01 -10.33
C LYS A 59 3.84 0.58 -8.89
N ALA A 60 3.39 -0.66 -8.69
CA ALA A 60 3.28 -1.22 -7.34
C ALA A 60 4.66 -1.47 -6.74
N ALA A 61 5.01 -0.70 -5.70
CA ALA A 61 6.32 -0.75 -5.04
C ALA A 61 6.36 -1.78 -3.91
N LYS A 62 5.28 -1.87 -3.13
CA LYS A 62 5.18 -2.77 -1.97
C LYS A 62 3.72 -3.12 -1.67
N PHE A 63 3.51 -4.28 -1.07
CA PHE A 63 2.23 -4.74 -0.56
C PHE A 63 2.27 -4.99 0.94
N ILE A 64 1.21 -4.67 1.65
CA ILE A 64 1.07 -4.95 3.08
C ILE A 64 -0.32 -5.56 3.32
N CYS A 65 -0.39 -6.68 4.04
CA CYS A 65 -1.67 -7.35 4.32
C CYS A 65 -1.71 -7.97 5.71
N ARG A 66 -2.91 -8.36 6.14
CA ARG A 66 -3.08 -9.28 7.28
C ARG A 66 -3.02 -10.72 6.78
N ASN A 67 -2.13 -11.53 7.34
CA ASN A 67 -2.09 -12.96 7.03
C ASN A 67 -3.19 -13.74 7.78
N ARG A 68 -3.26 -15.06 7.55
CA ARG A 68 -4.27 -15.94 8.17
C ARG A 68 -4.29 -15.94 9.71
N TYR A 69 -3.24 -15.43 10.35
CA TYR A 69 -3.13 -15.29 11.81
C TYR A 69 -3.47 -13.87 12.30
N GLY A 70 -3.94 -12.99 11.41
CA GLY A 70 -4.21 -11.59 11.71
C GLY A 70 -2.96 -10.72 11.90
N LYS A 71 -1.77 -11.25 11.61
CA LYS A 71 -0.52 -10.47 11.70
C LYS A 71 -0.29 -9.69 10.42
N LEU A 72 0.25 -8.49 10.55
CA LEU A 72 0.68 -7.69 9.41
C LEU A 72 1.93 -8.30 8.78
N GLU A 73 1.90 -8.41 7.46
CA GLU A 73 2.97 -8.95 6.64
C GLU A 73 3.24 -7.97 5.50
N GLU A 74 4.52 -7.68 5.27
CA GLU A 74 4.98 -6.90 4.13
C GLU A 74 5.44 -7.87 3.05
N ILE A 75 4.87 -7.78 1.86
CA ILE A 75 5.20 -8.62 0.72
C ILE A 75 5.72 -7.73 -0.41
N GLY A 76 6.87 -8.13 -0.95
CA GLY A 76 7.53 -7.40 -2.01
C GLY A 76 8.42 -6.26 -1.50
N GLY A 77 9.44 -5.97 -2.30
CA GLY A 77 10.31 -4.82 -2.17
C GLY A 77 10.92 -4.59 -3.55
N TYR A 78 10.85 -3.35 -4.04
CA TYR A 78 11.41 -2.85 -5.30
C TYR A 78 11.63 -3.94 -6.37
N PHE A 79 10.55 -4.31 -7.08
CA PHE A 79 10.68 -5.06 -8.32
C PHE A 79 11.27 -4.13 -9.41
N ARG A 80 12.59 -3.90 -9.38
CA ARG A 80 13.31 -3.52 -10.60
C ARG A 80 13.40 -4.78 -11.46
N ARG A 81 12.61 -4.84 -12.52
CA ARG A 81 13.00 -5.63 -13.70
C ARG A 81 14.12 -4.89 -14.44
#